data_AF-A0A0D2MUN9-F1
#
_entry.id   AF-A0A0D2MUN9-F1
#
_cell.length_a   1.000
_cell.length_b   1.000
_cell.length_c   1.000
_cell.angle_alpha   90.00
_cell.angle_beta   90.00
_cell.angle_gamma   90.00
#
_symmetry.space_group_name_H-M   'P 1'
#
loop_
_entity.id
_entity.type
_entity.pdbx_description
1 polymer ?
#
loop_
_entity_poly.entity_id
_entity_poly.type
_entity_poly.pdbx_seq_one_letter_code
_entity_poly.pdbx_strand_id
1 'polypeptide(L)'
;MQSLDRPQWVTADVRHFDLTTLGKFQVIMADPPWEINQELPYGLMSDNEMRTMNLGALMDNGVIFLWVTARVLELGRELLERWGYLRVDELIWIKTNQLCQLSRRPPAFLG
;
A
#
# COMPACT_ATOMS: atom_id res chain seq x y z
N MET A 1 -0.72 -26.20 -1.90
CA MET A 1 -0.09 -24.88 -2.05
C MET A 1 0.92 -24.99 -3.18
N GLN A 2 0.71 -24.31 -4.31
CA GLN A 2 1.67 -24.39 -5.42
C GLN A 2 2.97 -23.74 -4.96
N SER A 3 4.04 -24.52 -4.88
CA SER A 3 5.39 -24.00 -4.68
C SER A 3 5.86 -23.43 -6.00
N LEU A 4 6.17 -22.14 -6.02
CA LEU A 4 6.82 -21.51 -7.17
C LEU A 4 8.33 -21.67 -7.00
N ASP A 5 9.01 -22.18 -8.02
CA ASP A 5 10.46 -22.41 -7.98
C ASP A 5 11.27 -21.12 -8.14
N ARG A 6 10.65 -20.02 -8.60
CA ARG A 6 11.31 -18.74 -8.93
C ARG A 6 10.40 -17.52 -8.73
N PRO A 7 10.97 -16.32 -8.45
CA PRO A 7 10.22 -15.07 -8.43
C PRO A 7 9.57 -14.76 -9.79
N GLN A 8 8.37 -14.18 -9.76
CA GLN A 8 7.63 -13.73 -10.94
C GLN A 8 7.25 -12.25 -10.78
N TRP A 9 7.21 -11.50 -11.89
CA TRP A 9 6.82 -10.10 -11.90
C TRP A 9 6.15 -9.72 -13.21
N VAL A 10 5.34 -8.67 -13.18
CA VAL A 10 4.71 -8.06 -14.35
C VAL A 10 4.88 -6.55 -14.24
N THR A 11 5.39 -5.91 -15.29
CA THR A 11 5.43 -4.45 -15.40
C THR A 11 4.13 -3.99 -16.05
N ALA A 12 3.24 -3.38 -15.26
CA ALA A 12 1.96 -2.89 -15.74
C ALA A 12 1.51 -1.65 -14.95
N ASP A 13 0.63 -0.86 -15.56
CA ASP A 13 -0.12 0.17 -14.86
C ASP A 13 -1.27 -0.49 -14.10
N VAL A 14 -1.13 -0.57 -12.77
CA VAL A 14 -2.09 -1.23 -11.88
C VAL A 14 -3.50 -0.62 -11.91
N ARG A 15 -3.65 0.61 -12.42
CA ARG A 15 -4.96 1.27 -12.58
C ARG A 15 -5.78 0.66 -13.70
N HIS A 16 -5.11 0.15 -14.73
CA HIS A 16 -5.72 -0.37 -15.95
C HIS A 16 -5.53 -1.88 -16.11
N PHE A 17 -4.70 -2.49 -15.27
CA PHE A 17 -4.38 -3.90 -15.32
C PHE A 17 -5.51 -4.73 -14.71
N ASP A 18 -5.95 -5.76 -15.44
CA ASP A 18 -6.95 -6.70 -14.94
C ASP A 18 -6.33 -7.64 -13.91
N LEU A 19 -6.51 -7.31 -12.63
CA LEU A 19 -6.01 -8.09 -11.52
C LEU A 19 -6.58 -9.52 -11.47
N THR A 20 -7.74 -9.77 -12.10
CA THR A 20 -8.37 -11.10 -12.05
C THR A 20 -7.58 -12.16 -12.79
N THR A 21 -6.69 -11.76 -13.73
CA THR A 21 -5.83 -12.69 -14.47
C THR A 21 -4.73 -13.30 -13.61
N LEU A 22 -4.40 -12.69 -12.46
CA LEU A 22 -3.33 -13.15 -11.58
C LEU A 22 -3.74 -14.35 -10.70
N GLY A 23 -5.05 -14.61 -10.59
CA GLY A 23 -5.59 -15.62 -9.69
C GLY A 23 -5.77 -15.13 -8.25
N LYS A 24 -5.70 -16.04 -7.29
CA LYS A 24 -6.00 -15.79 -5.87
C LYS A 24 -4.77 -15.92 -4.99
N PHE A 25 -4.64 -15.01 -4.04
CA PHE A 25 -3.51 -14.93 -3.11
C PHE A 25 -3.98 -15.00 -1.66
N GLN A 26 -3.14 -15.59 -0.80
CA GLN A 26 -3.37 -15.67 0.64
C GLN A 26 -2.86 -14.43 1.38
N VAL A 27 -1.86 -13.76 0.81
CA VAL A 27 -1.24 -12.56 1.37
C VAL A 27 -1.06 -11.55 0.24
N ILE A 28 -1.54 -10.33 0.47
CA ILE A 28 -1.34 -9.18 -0.42
C ILE A 28 -0.58 -8.12 0.37
N MET A 29 0.41 -7.49 -0.26
CA MET A 29 1.09 -6.32 0.30
C MET A 29 1.03 -5.19 -0.72
N ALA A 30 0.63 -4.01 -0.28
CA ALA A 30 0.50 -2.82 -1.11
C ALA A 30 1.17 -1.61 -0.45
N ASP A 31 1.99 -0.90 -1.23
CA ASP A 31 2.57 0.41 -0.88
C ASP A 31 2.26 1.40 -2.01
N PRO A 32 1.00 1.90 -2.08
CA PRO A 32 0.57 2.71 -3.20
C PRO A 32 1.13 4.14 -3.10
N PRO A 33 1.32 4.84 -4.24
CA PRO A 33 1.87 6.19 -4.27
C PRO A 33 0.79 7.22 -3.88
N TRP A 34 0.45 7.27 -2.60
CA TRP A 34 -0.60 8.14 -2.06
C TRP A 34 -0.45 9.62 -2.43
N GLU A 35 -1.55 10.29 -2.78
CA GLU A 35 -1.61 11.74 -2.92
C GLU A 35 -1.55 12.43 -1.54
N ILE A 36 -0.33 12.75 -1.07
CA ILE A 36 -0.10 13.31 0.27
C ILE A 36 0.04 14.85 0.29
N ASN A 37 -0.41 15.54 -0.76
CA ASN A 37 -0.22 16.99 -0.95
C ASN A 37 1.22 17.43 -0.70
N GLN A 38 2.18 16.68 -1.26
CA GLN A 38 3.61 16.97 -1.19
C GLN A 38 4.18 16.74 -2.58
N GLU A 39 5.10 17.60 -3.01
CA GLU A 39 5.89 17.33 -4.21
C GLU A 39 6.79 16.13 -3.97
N LEU A 40 6.60 15.11 -4.80
CA LEU A 40 7.35 13.87 -4.78
C LEU A 40 7.91 13.63 -6.18
N PRO A 41 9.08 13.00 -6.32
CA PRO A 41 9.73 12.80 -7.62
C PRO A 41 9.07 11.71 -8.49
N TYR A 42 7.81 11.35 -8.21
CA TYR A 42 7.07 10.28 -8.87
C TYR A 42 5.58 10.61 -8.97
N GLY A 43 4.89 9.96 -9.91
CA GLY A 43 3.45 10.12 -10.10
C GLY A 43 2.66 9.59 -8.90
N LEU A 44 1.72 10.39 -8.41
CA LEU A 44 0.81 10.05 -7.31
C LEU A 44 -0.47 9.44 -7.87
N MET A 45 -1.14 8.64 -7.05
CA MET A 45 -2.45 8.10 -7.33
C MET A 45 -3.48 8.88 -6.50
N SER A 46 -4.48 9.42 -7.19
CA SER A 46 -5.58 10.15 -6.57
C SER A 46 -6.44 9.21 -5.72
N ASP A 47 -7.14 9.78 -4.73
CA ASP A 47 -8.09 9.05 -3.90
C ASP A 47 -9.14 8.30 -4.73
N ASN A 48 -9.58 8.89 -5.85
CA ASN A 48 -10.58 8.27 -6.71
C ASN A 48 -10.01 7.06 -7.46
N GLU A 49 -8.78 7.15 -7.99
CA GLU A 49 -8.11 6.00 -8.61
C GLU A 49 -7.94 4.85 -7.60
N MET A 50 -7.49 5.15 -6.38
CA MET A 50 -7.36 4.15 -5.30
C MET A 50 -8.70 3.45 -5.00
N ARG A 51 -9.79 4.22 -4.95
CA ARG A 51 -11.15 3.70 -4.70
C ARG A 51 -11.69 2.81 -5.81
N THR A 52 -11.19 2.95 -7.04
CA THR A 52 -11.59 2.11 -8.18
C THR A 52 -10.84 0.79 -8.26
N MET A 53 -9.71 0.66 -7.54
CA MET A 53 -8.97 -0.60 -7.51
C MET A 53 -9.81 -1.71 -6.89
N ASN A 54 -9.79 -2.89 -7.50
CA ASN A 54 -10.52 -4.06 -7.02
C ASN A 54 -9.57 -5.09 -6.38
N LEU A 55 -8.93 -4.72 -5.26
CA LEU A 55 -8.03 -5.62 -4.54
C LEU A 55 -8.77 -6.81 -3.90
N GLY A 56 -10.06 -6.64 -3.56
CA GLY A 56 -10.89 -7.73 -3.05
C GLY A 56 -11.02 -8.90 -4.03
N ALA A 57 -10.92 -8.67 -5.35
CA ALA A 57 -10.96 -9.75 -6.34
C ALA A 57 -9.75 -10.71 -6.25
N LEU A 58 -8.62 -10.28 -5.69
CA LEU A 58 -7.39 -11.07 -5.59
C LEU A 58 -7.38 -12.05 -4.43
N MET A 59 -8.38 -12.03 -3.55
CA MET A 59 -8.35 -12.81 -2.32
C MET A 59 -9.74 -13.37 -1.97
N ASP A 60 -9.78 -14.65 -1.60
CA ASP A 60 -11.00 -15.26 -1.04
C ASP A 60 -10.91 -15.41 0.48
N ASN A 61 -9.75 -15.84 0.99
CA ASN A 61 -9.45 -15.94 2.42
C ASN A 61 -7.95 -15.64 2.64
N GLY A 62 -7.64 -14.63 3.45
CA GLY A 62 -6.25 -14.23 3.68
C GLY A 62 -6.12 -12.89 4.40
N VAL A 63 -4.93 -12.29 4.29
CA VAL A 63 -4.60 -11.01 4.92
C VAL A 63 -3.98 -10.03 3.93
N ILE A 64 -4.25 -8.74 4.14
CA ILE A 64 -3.65 -7.64 3.38
C ILE A 64 -2.81 -6.76 4.30
N PHE A 65 -1.61 -6.40 3.83
CA PHE A 65 -0.75 -5.40 4.44
C PHE A 65 -0.76 -4.14 3.57
N LEU A 66 -1.35 -3.07 4.07
CA LEU A 66 -1.41 -1.79 3.38
C LEU A 66 -0.51 -0.77 4.09
N TRP A 67 0.51 -0.30 3.39
CA TRP A 67 1.34 0.80 3.88
C TRP A 67 0.57 2.11 3.77
N VAL A 68 0.52 2.83 4.90
CA VAL A 68 -0.10 4.15 5.00
C VAL A 68 0.86 5.11 5.69
N THR A 69 0.78 6.38 5.32
CA THR A 69 1.39 7.46 6.10
C THR A 69 0.35 8.10 7.01
N ALA A 70 0.79 8.85 8.03
CA ALA A 70 -0.13 9.50 8.98
C ALA A 70 -1.20 10.38 8.32
N ARG A 71 -0.92 10.95 7.14
CA ARG A 71 -1.86 11.81 6.40
C ARG A 71 -2.99 11.05 5.70
N VAL A 72 -2.78 9.77 5.40
CA VAL A 72 -3.72 8.93 4.62
C VAL A 72 -4.22 7.73 5.41
N LEU A 73 -4.04 7.76 6.74
CA LEU A 73 -4.45 6.68 7.62
C LEU A 73 -5.95 6.42 7.54
N GLU A 74 -6.76 7.48 7.59
CA GLU A 74 -8.22 7.35 7.51
C GLU A 74 -8.68 6.88 6.12
N LEU A 75 -8.07 7.41 5.05
CA LEU A 75 -8.34 6.95 3.69
C LEU A 75 -7.99 5.46 3.52
N GLY A 76 -6.85 5.03 4.05
CA GLY A 76 -6.43 3.63 4.00
C GLY A 76 -7.40 2.71 4.73
N ARG A 77 -7.94 3.14 5.88
CA ARG A 77 -8.98 2.38 6.61
C ARG A 77 -10.26 2.26 5.80
N GLU A 78 -10.71 3.36 5.21
CA GLU A 78 -11.89 3.38 4.34
C GLU A 78 -11.72 2.46 3.12
N LEU A 79 -10.53 2.45 2.51
CA LEU A 79 -10.24 1.59 1.37
C LEU A 79 -10.23 0.11 1.76
N LEU A 80 -9.69 -0.25 2.92
CA LEU A 80 -9.75 -1.63 3.42
C LEU A 80 -11.20 -2.10 3.56
N GLU A 81 -12.06 -1.30 4.19
CA GLU A 81 -13.50 -1.61 4.33
C GLU A 81 -14.17 -1.74 2.96
N ARG A 82 -13.89 -0.80 2.05
CA ARG A 82 -14.44 -0.81 0.68
C ARG A 82 -14.02 -2.03 -0.14
N TRP A 83 -12.79 -2.51 0.05
CA TRP A 83 -12.28 -3.72 -0.60
C TRP A 83 -12.73 -5.01 0.09
N GLY A 84 -13.52 -4.92 1.17
CA GLY A 84 -14.08 -6.06 1.88
C GLY A 84 -13.19 -6.62 3.00
N TYR A 85 -12.18 -5.87 3.43
CA TYR A 85 -11.29 -6.25 4.53
C TYR A 85 -11.72 -5.64 5.86
N LEU A 86 -11.55 -6.43 6.92
CA LEU A 86 -11.63 -5.93 8.29
C LEU A 86 -10.22 -5.61 8.79
N ARG A 87 -10.01 -4.39 9.27
CA ARG A 87 -8.77 -4.04 9.97
C ARG A 87 -8.72 -4.75 11.33
N VAL A 88 -7.72 -5.61 11.50
CA VAL A 88 -7.50 -6.36 12.75
C VAL A 88 -6.28 -5.91 13.54
N ASP A 89 -5.30 -5.29 12.88
CA ASP A 89 -4.04 -4.85 13.50
C ASP A 89 -3.47 -3.60 12.80
N GLU A 90 -2.49 -2.94 13.42
CA GLU A 90 -1.76 -1.79 12.88
C GLU A 90 -0.27 -1.90 13.23
N LEU A 91 0.56 -2.18 12.22
CA LEU A 91 2.01 -2.31 12.38
C LEU A 91 2.71 -0.95 12.19
N ILE A 92 3.61 -0.61 13.10
CA ILE A 92 4.37 0.65 13.05
C ILE A 92 5.84 0.34 12.75
N TRP A 93 6.34 0.84 11.63
CA TRP A 93 7.77 0.78 11.32
C TRP A 93 8.52 1.98 11.89
N ILE A 94 9.25 1.76 12.99
CA ILE A 94 10.13 2.76 13.60
C ILE A 94 11.45 2.79 12.83
N LYS A 95 11.75 3.93 12.20
CA LYS A 95 13.01 4.15 11.46
C LYS A 95 14.08 4.70 12.39
N THR A 96 15.11 3.90 12.63
CA THR A 96 16.31 4.30 13.37
C THR A 96 17.48 4.57 12.42
N ASN A 97 18.44 5.38 12.85
CA ASN A 97 19.73 5.54 12.18
C ASN A 97 20.67 4.38 12.56
N GLN A 98 21.89 4.35 11.99
CA GLN A 98 22.91 3.34 12.29
C GLN A 98 23.33 3.29 13.77
N LEU A 99 23.03 4.35 14.53
CA LEU A 99 23.30 4.46 15.97
C LEU A 99 22.08 4.10 16.83
N CYS A 100 21.03 3.50 16.23
CA CYS A 100 19.76 3.17 16.88
C CYS A 100 19.00 4.38 17.45
N GLN A 101 19.26 5.58 16.96
CA GLN A 101 18.53 6.79 17.32
C GLN A 101 17.40 7.05 16.33
N LEU A 102 16.31 7.65 16.81
CA LEU A 102 15.19 8.02 15.94
C LEU A 102 15.65 9.01 14.87
N SER A 103 15.34 8.70 13.61
CA SER A 103 15.64 9.61 12.49
C SER A 103 14.78 10.86 12.61
N ARG A 104 15.38 11.98 13.04
CA ARG A 104 14.74 13.30 13.05
C ARG A 104 14.98 13.96 11.70
N ARG A 105 13.94 14.17 10.89
CA ARG A 105 14.03 15.22 9.86
C ARG A 105 14.10 16.55 10.62
N PRO A 106 15.08 17.42 10.34
CA PRO A 106 15.03 18.78 10.88
C PRO A 106 13.72 19.44 10.41
N PRO A 107 13.08 20.29 11.24
CA PRO A 107 11.96 21.08 10.76
C PRO A 107 12.41 21.84 9.51
N ALA A 108 11.60 21.78 8.46
CA ALA A 108 11.79 22.64 7.30
C ALA A 108 11.65 24.08 7.81
N PHE A 109 12.77 24.75 8.05
CA PHE A 109 12.77 26.17 8.37
C PHE A 109 12.25 26.91 7.15
N LEU A 110 11.26 27.74 7.40
CA LEU A 110 10.71 28.76 6.52
C LEU A 110 11.87 29.56 5.90
N GLY A 111 11.89 29.62 4.57
CA GLY A 111 12.62 30.61 3.77
C GLY A 111 11.63 31.47 3.02
#